data_AF-A0A256Y490-F1
#
_entry.id   AF-A0A256Y490-F1
#
_cell.length_a   1.000
_cell.length_b   1.000
_cell.length_c   1.000
_cell.angle_alpha   90.00
_cell.angle_beta   90.00
_cell.angle_gamma   90.00
#
_symmetry.space_group_name_H-M   'P 1'
#
loop_
_entity.id
_entity.type
_entity.pdbx_description
1 polymer ?
#
loop_
_entity_poly.entity_id
_entity_poly.type
_entity_poly.pdbx_seq_one_letter_code
_entity_poly.pdbx_strand_id
1 'polypeptide(L)'
;MKQVIKHNPKIITINGLTQNILDSKIIIYPTDTLFAIGCNAKKDDLVLEIFKIKKRQFNKPMSVIAPSFDWIFQNCKTNENQRNIIKKYLPGPYTIILEKKEKSFLRVATAYKNTIGIRLLDTKIQKKIKKTNIAFITTSANISRDEKILRNLNHLKIE
;
A
#
# COMPACT_ATOMS: atom_id res chain seq x y z
N MET A 1 -15.72 23.55 -10.06
CA MET A 1 -16.34 22.25 -9.69
C MET A 1 -15.30 21.16 -9.85
N LYS A 2 -14.88 20.46 -8.78
CA LYS A 2 -13.99 19.29 -8.91
C LYS A 2 -14.85 18.07 -9.16
N GLN A 3 -14.78 17.51 -10.37
CA GLN A 3 -15.37 16.19 -10.66
C GLN A 3 -14.79 15.20 -9.64
N VAL A 4 -15.66 14.58 -8.85
CA VAL A 4 -15.27 13.46 -8.00
C VAL A 4 -15.07 12.28 -8.95
N ILE A 5 -13.83 12.04 -9.36
CA ILE A 5 -13.48 10.82 -10.10
C ILE A 5 -13.72 9.66 -9.13
N LYS A 6 -14.84 8.97 -9.31
CA LYS A 6 -15.18 7.79 -8.52
C LYS A 6 -14.32 6.64 -9.03
N HIS A 7 -13.21 6.35 -8.35
CA HIS A 7 -12.39 5.19 -8.68
C HIS A 7 -13.07 3.94 -8.10
N ASN A 8 -13.67 3.13 -8.96
CA ASN A 8 -14.20 1.83 -8.55
C ASN A 8 -13.04 0.83 -8.42
N PRO A 9 -12.86 0.18 -7.25
CA PRO A 9 -11.83 -0.84 -7.08
C PRO A 9 -12.01 -2.00 -8.06
N LYS A 10 -10.94 -2.39 -8.76
CA LYS A 10 -10.94 -3.55 -9.66
C LYS A 10 -10.48 -4.79 -8.90
N ILE A 11 -11.28 -5.87 -8.91
CA ILE A 11 -10.85 -7.16 -8.37
C ILE A 11 -9.93 -7.83 -9.39
N ILE A 12 -8.76 -8.27 -8.93
CA ILE A 12 -7.73 -8.87 -9.78
C ILE A 12 -7.12 -10.11 -9.13
N THR A 13 -6.50 -10.94 -9.95
CA THR A 13 -5.58 -11.99 -9.48
C THR A 13 -4.19 -11.41 -9.21
N ILE A 14 -3.35 -12.14 -8.46
CA ILE A 14 -1.95 -11.75 -8.20
C ILE A 14 -1.15 -11.58 -9.49
N ASN A 15 -1.52 -12.28 -10.57
CA ASN A 15 -0.81 -12.17 -11.84
C ASN A 15 -0.96 -10.80 -12.50
N GLY A 16 -2.15 -10.20 -12.40
CA GLY A 16 -2.42 -8.85 -12.91
C GLY A 16 -1.89 -7.72 -12.03
N LEU A 17 -1.33 -8.01 -10.85
CA LEU A 17 -0.96 -7.01 -9.84
C LEU A 17 0.04 -5.98 -10.38
N THR A 18 1.12 -6.43 -11.03
CA THR A 18 2.17 -5.54 -11.55
C THR A 18 1.59 -4.54 -12.56
N GLN A 19 0.81 -5.00 -13.55
CA GLN A 19 0.25 -4.11 -14.57
C GLN A 19 -0.73 -3.10 -13.96
N ASN A 20 -1.61 -3.52 -13.06
CA ASN A 20 -2.59 -2.60 -12.49
C ASN A 20 -1.95 -1.57 -11.53
N ILE A 21 -0.81 -1.89 -10.89
CA ILE A 21 -0.03 -0.91 -10.15
C ILE A 21 0.56 0.15 -11.10
N LEU A 22 1.12 -0.28 -12.24
CA LEU A 22 1.67 0.64 -13.26
C LEU A 22 0.59 1.53 -13.84
N ASP A 23 -0.58 0.97 -14.13
CA ASP A 23 -1.77 1.69 -14.61
C ASP A 23 -2.37 2.64 -13.55
N SER A 24 -1.83 2.67 -12.32
CA SER A 24 -2.31 3.51 -11.22
C SER A 24 -3.81 3.30 -10.95
N LYS A 25 -4.23 2.05 -10.79
CA LYS A 25 -5.61 1.67 -10.43
C LYS A 25 -5.73 1.39 -8.94
N ILE A 26 -6.94 1.57 -8.40
CA ILE A 26 -7.31 0.96 -7.11
C ILE A 26 -7.68 -0.49 -7.36
N ILE A 27 -7.06 -1.39 -6.62
CA ILE A 27 -7.19 -2.83 -6.84
C ILE A 27 -7.54 -3.57 -5.56
N ILE A 28 -8.37 -4.60 -5.71
CA ILE A 28 -8.64 -5.61 -4.71
C ILE A 28 -7.96 -6.90 -5.18
N TYR A 29 -7.15 -7.51 -4.33
CA TYR A 29 -6.36 -8.70 -4.70
C TYR A 29 -6.27 -9.68 -3.51
N PRO A 30 -6.19 -10.99 -3.77
CA PRO A 30 -6.13 -11.98 -2.71
C PRO A 30 -4.77 -11.94 -1.99
N THR A 31 -4.80 -12.17 -0.68
CA THR A 31 -3.61 -12.47 0.15
C THR A 31 -3.84 -13.78 0.89
N ASP A 32 -2.84 -14.25 1.64
CA ASP A 32 -2.92 -15.54 2.33
C ASP A 32 -4.03 -15.60 3.41
N THR A 33 -4.46 -14.44 3.93
CA THR A 33 -5.48 -14.37 5.00
C THR A 33 -6.81 -13.82 4.51
N LEU A 34 -6.80 -12.64 3.88
CA LEU A 34 -8.00 -11.94 3.42
C LEU A 34 -7.71 -11.22 2.11
N PHE A 35 -8.75 -10.81 1.40
CA PHE A 35 -8.56 -9.86 0.31
C PHE A 35 -7.99 -8.55 0.85
N ALA A 36 -7.09 -7.95 0.08
CA ALA A 36 -6.52 -6.65 0.35
C ALA A 36 -6.97 -5.66 -0.72
N ILE A 37 -7.09 -4.39 -0.33
CA ILE A 37 -7.29 -3.26 -1.23
C ILE A 37 -6.04 -2.37 -1.20
N GLY A 38 -5.61 -1.89 -2.36
CA GLY A 38 -4.41 -1.08 -2.46
C GLY A 38 -4.32 -0.24 -3.72
N CYS A 39 -3.36 0.68 -3.71
CA CYS A 39 -3.07 1.58 -4.83
C CYS A 39 -1.63 2.09 -4.79
N ASN A 40 -1.20 2.77 -5.85
CA ASN A 40 0.07 3.48 -5.92
C ASN A 40 0.13 4.59 -4.85
N ALA A 41 1.09 4.51 -3.92
CA ALA A 41 1.20 5.45 -2.80
C ALA A 41 1.54 6.89 -3.23
N LYS A 42 2.08 7.09 -4.44
CA LYS A 42 2.43 8.42 -4.99
C LYS A 42 1.24 9.15 -5.61
N LYS A 43 0.09 8.48 -5.77
CA LYS A 43 -1.10 9.04 -6.43
C LYS A 43 -2.08 9.55 -5.37
N ASP A 44 -1.90 10.82 -4.99
CA ASP A 44 -2.65 11.47 -3.90
C ASP A 44 -4.17 11.28 -4.02
N ASP A 45 -4.72 11.35 -5.23
CA ASP A 45 -6.13 11.10 -5.57
C ASP A 45 -6.59 9.67 -5.21
N LEU A 46 -5.81 8.66 -5.60
CA LEU A 46 -6.10 7.26 -5.26
C LEU A 46 -5.98 7.00 -3.77
N VAL A 47 -4.96 7.57 -3.13
CA VAL A 47 -4.76 7.43 -1.69
C VAL A 47 -5.93 8.03 -0.91
N LEU A 48 -6.39 9.23 -1.29
CA LEU A 48 -7.57 9.85 -0.71
C LEU A 48 -8.82 8.97 -0.89
N GLU A 49 -8.96 8.33 -2.03
CA GLU A 49 -10.08 7.42 -2.27
C GLU A 49 -10.00 6.16 -1.37
N ILE A 50 -8.81 5.59 -1.14
CA ILE A 50 -8.64 4.51 -0.15
C ILE A 50 -9.05 5.01 1.25
N PHE A 51 -8.67 6.22 1.66
CA PHE A 51 -9.12 6.80 2.94
C PHE A 51 -10.65 6.86 3.04
N LYS A 52 -11.33 7.29 1.98
CA LYS A 52 -12.81 7.35 1.91
C LYS A 52 -13.43 5.96 1.97
N ILE A 53 -13.01 5.03 1.11
CA ILE A 53 -13.52 3.65 1.05
C ILE A 53 -13.39 2.99 2.42
N LYS A 54 -12.24 3.19 3.08
CA LYS A 54 -11.95 2.61 4.39
C LYS A 54 -12.58 3.35 5.56
N LYS A 55 -13.29 4.46 5.31
CA LYS A 55 -13.81 5.38 6.33
C LYS A 55 -12.74 5.73 7.38
N ARG A 56 -11.49 5.84 6.93
CA ARG A 56 -10.33 6.05 7.80
C ARG A 56 -10.19 7.55 8.06
N GLN A 57 -10.08 7.93 9.33
CA GLN A 57 -9.76 9.31 9.69
C GLN A 57 -8.41 9.70 9.08
N PHE A 58 -8.35 10.84 8.40
CA PHE A 58 -7.19 11.24 7.64
C PHE A 58 -5.93 11.46 8.51
N ASN A 59 -6.08 11.81 9.79
CA ASN A 59 -4.97 11.96 10.74
C ASN A 59 -4.24 10.63 11.09
N LYS A 60 -4.79 9.48 10.67
CA LYS A 60 -4.20 8.16 10.85
C LYS A 60 -3.48 7.74 9.57
N PRO A 61 -2.14 7.85 9.47
CA PRO A 61 -1.40 7.54 8.25
C PRO A 61 -1.56 6.08 7.85
N MET A 62 -1.32 5.77 6.57
CA MET A 62 -1.21 4.41 6.05
C MET A 62 0.27 4.05 5.89
N SER A 63 0.63 2.82 6.26
CA SER A 63 1.95 2.29 5.91
C SER A 63 2.02 1.92 4.43
N VAL A 64 3.24 1.89 3.90
CA VAL A 64 3.50 1.52 2.50
C VAL A 64 4.35 0.26 2.45
N ILE A 65 4.13 -0.56 1.43
CA ILE A 65 5.07 -1.58 1.02
C ILE A 65 6.10 -0.92 0.12
N ALA A 66 7.36 -0.90 0.56
CA ALA A 66 8.48 -0.45 -0.26
C ALA A 66 8.82 -1.51 -1.32
N PRO A 67 9.24 -1.13 -2.54
CA PRO A 67 9.62 -2.10 -3.58
C PRO A 67 10.99 -2.77 -3.31
N SER A 68 11.91 -2.10 -2.60
CA SER A 68 13.26 -2.60 -2.31
C SER A 68 13.88 -1.89 -1.10
N PHE A 69 14.98 -2.42 -0.58
CA PHE A 69 15.82 -1.72 0.40
C PHE A 69 16.40 -0.41 -0.14
N ASP A 70 16.85 -0.40 -1.40
CA ASP A 70 17.41 0.80 -2.02
C ASP A 70 16.38 1.92 -2.05
N TRP A 71 15.13 1.59 -2.37
CA TRP A 71 14.03 2.54 -2.30
C TRP A 71 13.85 3.09 -0.88
N ILE A 72 13.94 2.25 0.16
CA ILE A 72 13.84 2.72 1.56
C ILE A 72 14.96 3.72 1.85
N PHE A 73 16.19 3.36 1.53
CA PHE A 73 17.38 4.16 1.86
C PHE A 73 17.53 5.42 0.99
N GLN A 74 16.97 5.43 -0.21
CA GLN A 74 16.90 6.60 -1.06
C GLN A 74 15.89 7.64 -0.54
N ASN A 75 14.78 7.20 0.06
CA ASN A 75 13.67 8.07 0.43
C ASN A 75 13.56 8.38 1.93
N CYS A 76 14.21 7.60 2.79
CA CYS A 76 14.18 7.77 4.24
C CYS A 76 15.55 8.13 4.81
N LYS A 77 15.56 8.89 5.91
CA LYS A 77 16.76 9.18 6.68
C LYS A 77 17.10 7.95 7.51
N THR A 78 18.31 7.43 7.33
CA THR A 78 18.79 6.23 8.04
C THR A 78 20.29 6.33 8.29
N ASN A 79 20.74 6.06 9.52
CA ASN A 79 22.14 5.79 9.85
C ASN A 79 22.49 4.29 9.73
N GLU A 80 23.75 3.92 9.95
CA GLU A 80 24.21 2.53 9.82
C GLU A 80 23.50 1.55 10.76
N ASN A 81 23.35 1.92 12.03
CA ASN A 81 22.64 1.11 13.02
C ASN A 81 21.19 0.84 12.59
N GLN A 82 20.49 1.86 12.11
CA GLN A 82 19.13 1.73 11.57
C GLN A 82 19.09 0.83 10.34
N ARG A 83 20.07 0.93 9.43
CA ARG A 83 20.16 0.04 8.26
C ARG A 83 20.34 -1.42 8.67
N ASN A 84 21.15 -1.70 9.69
CA ASN A 84 21.34 -3.05 10.22
C ASN A 84 20.05 -3.59 10.84
N ILE A 85 19.34 -2.79 11.61
CA ILE A 85 18.01 -3.15 12.16
C ILE A 85 17.01 -3.41 11.03
N ILE A 86 16.96 -2.53 10.02
CA ILE A 86 16.08 -2.68 8.87
C ILE A 86 16.34 -4.02 8.16
N LYS A 87 17.61 -4.33 7.87
CA LYS A 87 17.99 -5.61 7.21
C LYS A 87 17.75 -6.84 8.08
N LYS A 88 17.74 -6.69 9.41
CA LYS A 88 17.46 -7.78 10.35
C LYS A 88 15.98 -8.16 10.40
N TYR A 89 15.08 -7.18 10.31
CA TYR A 89 13.64 -7.40 10.47
C TYR A 89 12.83 -7.39 9.17
N LEU A 90 13.42 -6.87 8.09
CA LEU A 90 12.83 -6.87 6.75
C LEU A 90 13.70 -7.69 5.79
N PRO A 91 13.11 -8.35 4.77
CA PRO A 91 11.67 -8.56 4.59
C PRO A 91 11.04 -9.37 5.72
N GLY A 92 9.79 -9.07 6.09
CA GLY A 92 9.17 -9.72 7.25
C GLY A 92 7.81 -9.13 7.65
N PRO A 93 7.25 -9.56 8.81
CA PRO A 93 5.93 -9.14 9.28
C PRO A 93 5.91 -7.73 9.89
N TYR A 94 7.07 -7.12 10.08
CA TYR A 94 7.21 -5.86 10.79
C TYR A 94 6.88 -4.64 9.92
N THR A 95 6.45 -3.56 10.57
CA THR A 95 6.38 -2.22 9.99
C THR A 95 7.39 -1.34 10.70
N ILE A 96 8.37 -0.81 9.96
CA ILE A 96 9.39 0.08 10.50
C ILE A 96 8.97 1.53 10.24
N ILE A 97 8.95 2.36 11.27
CA ILE A 97 8.67 3.80 11.13
C ILE A 97 9.99 4.52 10.91
N LEU A 98 10.10 5.25 9.79
CA LEU A 98 11.29 6.03 9.44
C LEU A 98 10.92 7.49 9.15
N GLU A 99 11.87 8.39 9.37
CA GLU A 99 11.75 9.77 8.94
C GLU A 99 11.99 9.87 7.43
N LYS A 100 11.15 10.62 6.72
CA LYS A 100 11.34 10.89 5.29
C LYS A 100 12.49 11.88 5.08
N LYS A 101 13.23 11.70 3.98
CA LYS A 101 14.19 12.73 3.52
C LYS A 101 13.45 13.97 3.04
N GLU A 102 12.48 13.76 2.15
CA GLU A 102 11.63 14.81 1.61
C GLU A 102 10.27 14.85 2.33
N LYS A 103 9.91 16.00 2.93
CA LYS A 103 8.64 16.13 3.66
C LYS A 103 7.40 15.94 2.76
N SER A 104 7.49 16.38 1.51
CA SER A 104 6.42 16.27 0.51
C SER A 104 6.22 14.82 0.00
N PHE A 105 7.21 13.95 0.19
CA PHE A 105 7.16 12.58 -0.29
C PHE A 105 6.03 11.81 0.37
N LEU A 106 5.16 11.21 -0.46
CA LEU A 106 4.01 10.41 -0.01
C LEU A 106 3.13 11.14 1.03
N ARG A 107 3.02 12.47 0.94
CA ARG A 107 2.38 13.32 1.96
C ARG A 107 0.96 12.89 2.30
N VAL A 108 0.15 12.50 1.31
CA VAL A 108 -1.23 12.08 1.58
C VAL A 108 -1.25 10.72 2.29
N ALA A 109 -0.41 9.77 1.87
CA ALA A 109 -0.28 8.47 2.52
C ALA A 109 0.15 8.60 3.99
N THR A 110 1.08 9.53 4.26
CA THR A 110 1.58 9.81 5.61
C THR A 110 0.73 10.80 6.40
N ALA A 111 -0.45 11.20 5.91
CA ALA A 111 -1.29 12.19 6.58
C ALA A 111 -0.54 13.50 6.92
N TYR A 112 0.32 13.93 5.99
CA TYR A 112 1.25 15.07 6.10
C TYR A 112 2.26 14.98 7.25
N LYS A 113 2.43 13.81 7.87
CA LYS A 113 3.48 13.58 8.87
C LYS A 113 4.85 13.46 8.19
N ASN A 114 5.90 13.79 8.95
CA ASN A 114 7.29 13.66 8.51
C ASN A 114 7.80 12.21 8.50
N THR A 115 7.11 11.31 9.21
CA THR A 115 7.45 9.89 9.28
C THR A 115 6.57 9.05 8.36
N ILE A 116 7.09 7.89 7.98
CA ILE A 116 6.40 6.89 7.15
C ILE A 116 6.55 5.50 7.77
N GLY A 117 5.46 4.74 7.82
CA GLY A 117 5.50 3.32 8.15
C GLY A 117 5.84 2.52 6.91
N ILE A 118 6.92 1.75 6.96
CA ILE A 118 7.45 0.97 5.83
C ILE A 118 7.36 -0.51 6.14
N ARG A 119 6.87 -1.25 5.15
CA ARG A 119 6.85 -2.71 5.11
C ARG A 119 7.67 -3.18 3.91
N LEU A 120 8.31 -4.32 4.05
CA LEU A 120 8.92 -5.04 2.94
C LEU A 120 8.53 -6.50 3.17
N LEU A 121 7.67 -7.04 2.31
CA LEU A 121 7.05 -8.34 2.56
C LEU A 121 7.94 -9.48 2.07
N ASP A 122 7.90 -10.62 2.74
CA ASP A 122 8.50 -11.85 2.26
C ASP A 122 7.47 -12.75 1.54
N THR A 123 6.86 -12.21 0.47
CA THR A 123 5.76 -12.91 -0.25
C THR A 123 5.83 -12.70 -1.77
N LYS A 124 5.03 -13.46 -2.52
CA LYS A 124 4.88 -13.30 -3.99
C LYS A 124 4.39 -11.89 -4.36
N ILE A 125 3.62 -11.23 -3.48
CA ILE A 125 3.15 -9.85 -3.65
C ILE A 125 4.34 -8.88 -3.72
N GLN A 126 5.36 -9.07 -2.86
CA GLN A 126 6.57 -8.24 -2.89
C GLN A 126 7.28 -8.33 -4.25
N LYS A 127 7.37 -9.52 -4.84
CA LYS A 127 8.00 -9.70 -6.15
C LYS A 127 7.27 -8.89 -7.24
N LYS A 128 5.94 -8.81 -7.18
CA LYS A 128 5.12 -8.02 -8.12
C LYS A 128 5.32 -6.52 -7.92
N ILE A 129 5.38 -6.06 -6.67
CA ILE A 129 5.62 -4.64 -6.33
C ILE A 129 7.04 -4.22 -6.72
N LYS A 130 8.06 -5.05 -6.41
CA LYS A 130 9.47 -4.81 -6.76
C LYS A 130 9.65 -4.50 -8.25
N LYS A 131 8.96 -5.25 -9.13
CA LYS A 131 9.00 -5.04 -10.60
C LYS A 131 8.52 -3.65 -11.04
N THR A 132 7.71 -2.98 -10.23
CA THR A 132 7.17 -1.65 -10.56
C THR A 132 8.02 -0.51 -10.06
N ASN A 133 8.93 -0.76 -9.10
CA ASN A 133 9.65 0.26 -8.32
C ASN A 133 8.73 1.34 -7.70
N ILE A 134 7.46 1.02 -7.46
CA ILE A 134 6.45 1.92 -6.89
C ILE A 134 6.15 1.46 -5.47
N ALA A 135 6.18 2.39 -4.50
CA ALA A 135 5.63 2.11 -3.18
C ALA A 135 4.12 1.97 -3.24
N PHE A 136 3.62 0.95 -2.55
CA PHE A 136 2.24 0.51 -2.68
C PHE A 136 1.54 0.57 -1.32
N ILE A 137 0.38 1.21 -1.26
CA ILE A 137 -0.49 1.14 -0.09
C ILE A 137 -1.26 -0.16 -0.16
N THR A 138 -1.33 -0.88 0.95
CA THR A 138 -2.25 -2.00 1.10
C THR A 138 -2.90 -2.03 2.47
N THR A 139 -4.16 -2.43 2.52
CA THR A 139 -4.91 -2.70 3.74
C THR A 139 -5.92 -3.81 3.45
N SER A 140 -6.46 -4.45 4.48
CA SER A 140 -7.53 -5.44 4.32
C SER A 140 -8.70 -4.82 3.53
N ALA A 141 -9.36 -5.60 2.68
CA ALA A 141 -10.51 -5.15 1.89
C ALA A 141 -11.81 -5.10 2.70
N ASN A 142 -11.78 -5.27 4.04
CA ASN A 142 -12.96 -5.04 4.87
C ASN A 142 -13.32 -3.54 4.91
N ILE A 143 -14.60 -3.18 4.80
CA ILE A 143 -15.00 -1.83 5.20
C ILE A 143 -14.77 -1.79 6.72
N SER A 144 -14.14 -0.74 7.26
CA SER A 144 -13.94 -0.69 8.71
C SER A 144 -15.33 -0.78 9.36
N ARG A 145 -15.55 -1.85 10.15
CA ARG A 145 -16.80 -2.23 10.84
C ARG A 145 -17.84 -3.07 10.08
N ASP A 146 -17.59 -3.54 8.85
CA ASP A 146 -18.52 -4.46 8.17
C ASP A 146 -17.78 -5.58 7.39
N GLU A 147 -18.03 -6.83 7.78
CA GLU A 147 -17.41 -8.05 7.24
C GLU A 147 -17.86 -8.39 5.80
N LYS A 148 -18.79 -7.63 5.22
CA LYS A 148 -19.53 -8.01 4.00
C LYS A 148 -18.69 -8.17 2.72
N ILE A 149 -17.47 -7.63 2.65
CA ILE A 149 -16.61 -7.82 1.47
C ILE A 149 -15.92 -9.21 1.48
N LEU A 150 -15.76 -9.83 2.66
CA LEU A 150 -14.93 -11.03 2.80
C LEU A 150 -15.64 -12.34 2.43
N ARG A 151 -16.98 -12.39 2.51
CA ARG A 151 -17.75 -13.63 2.27
C ARG A 151 -18.34 -13.76 0.86
N ASN A 152 -18.41 -12.68 0.09
CA ASN A 152 -19.12 -12.66 -1.20
C ASN A 152 -18.23 -12.76 -2.46
N LEU A 153 -16.96 -13.16 -2.33
CA LEU A 153 -16.09 -13.38 -3.50
C LEU A 153 -16.19 -14.80 -4.08
N ASN A 154 -16.85 -15.74 -3.39
CA ASN A 154 -17.19 -17.06 -3.95
C ASN A 154 -18.22 -16.97 -5.10
N HIS A 155 -18.91 -15.84 -5.27
CA HIS A 155 -19.82 -15.59 -6.39
C HIS A 155 -19.15 -14.94 -7.61
N LEU A 156 -17.89 -14.52 -7.52
CA LEU A 156 -17.11 -14.04 -8.66
C LEU A 156 -16.25 -15.17 -9.20
N LYS A 157 -16.89 -16.32 -9.49
CA LYS A 157 -16.35 -17.30 -10.43
C LYS A 157 -16.05 -16.55 -11.72
N ILE A 158 -14.78 -16.31 -11.96
CA ILE A 158 -14.26 -16.00 -13.28
C ILE A 158 -14.46 -17.31 -14.05
N GLU A 159 -15.50 -17.35 -14.88
CA GLU A 159 -15.51 -18.22 -16.05
C GLU A 159 -14.37 -17.84 -17.00
#